data_AF-A0A9D9C577-F1
#
_entry.id   AF-A0A9D9C577-F1
#
_cell.length_a   1.000
_cell.length_b   1.000
_cell.length_c   1.000
_cell.angle_alpha   90.00
_cell.angle_beta   90.00
_cell.angle_gamma   90.00
#
_symmetry.space_group_name_H-M   'P 1'
#
loop_
_entity.id
_entity.type
_entity.pdbx_description
1 polymer ?
#
loop_
_entity_poly.entity_id
_entity_poly.type
_entity_poly.pdbx_seq_one_letter_code
_entity_poly.pdbx_strand_id
1 'polypeptide(L)'
;MKKHILQKAFLIVVALTAVALKMYAKKSYDVAAYVYPAYAADDPRLRPFWPMGIGEWETVMTMQQRNPGHYWRRYPLWGYVNEADPAVMEMEINQAADHGVNVFIFDWYWYDGRPFMETTLTNGFLKARNNNRMQFYLMWANHDVLNYWDTRIAHLGENNIIWRGGIGRQEFEKICRRNIEMFFSQPNYYKIDGKPVFMIYDVKNFIDGLGGIDEAAEAVKWFRKEVKKAGFPDLELQLTMWAPNLNYSGFDAGKNDKPE
;
A
#
# COMPACT_ATOMS: atom_id res chain seq x y z
N MET A 1 23.81 40.68 41.98
CA MET A 1 22.49 41.01 41.37
C MET A 1 22.45 40.84 39.85
N LYS A 2 23.28 41.52 39.05
CA LYS A 2 23.21 41.50 37.57
C LYS A 2 23.34 40.11 36.91
N LYS A 3 24.18 39.21 37.45
CA LYS A 3 24.42 37.87 36.89
C LYS A 3 23.21 36.93 36.98
N HIS A 4 22.43 37.03 38.06
CA HIS A 4 21.20 36.26 38.24
C HIS A 4 20.05 36.75 37.36
N ILE A 5 20.00 38.05 37.09
CA ILE A 5 19.00 38.64 36.19
C ILE A 5 19.27 38.18 34.75
N LEU A 6 20.54 38.15 34.32
CA LEU A 6 20.92 37.62 33.00
C LEU A 6 20.61 36.13 32.84
N GLN A 7 20.88 35.29 33.85
CA GLN A 7 20.55 33.86 33.80
C GLN A 7 19.05 33.60 33.71
N LYS A 8 18.23 34.34 34.49
CA LYS A 8 16.77 34.22 34.42
C LYS A 8 16.21 34.71 33.09
N ALA A 9 16.74 35.82 32.56
CA ALA A 9 16.35 36.32 31.23
C ALA A 9 16.70 35.31 30.11
N PHE A 10 17.89 34.68 30.18
CA PHE A 10 18.30 33.64 29.23
C PHE A 10 17.38 32.41 29.28
N LEU A 11 17.05 31.91 30.48
CA LEU A 11 16.13 30.78 30.65
C LEU A 11 14.71 31.08 30.13
N ILE A 12 14.22 32.30 30.34
CA ILE A 12 12.91 32.74 29.82
C ILE A 12 12.93 32.80 28.29
N VAL A 13 14.00 33.34 27.69
CA VAL A 13 14.14 33.38 26.22
C VAL A 13 14.19 31.98 25.63
N VAL A 14 14.98 31.06 26.20
CA VAL A 14 15.05 29.65 25.75
C VAL A 14 13.68 28.97 25.84
N ALA A 15 12.96 29.15 26.95
CA ALA A 15 11.63 28.57 27.14
C ALA A 15 10.62 29.14 26.13
N LEU A 16 10.63 30.46 25.89
CA LEU A 16 9.77 31.11 24.91
C LEU A 16 10.09 30.67 23.48
N THR A 17 11.36 30.51 23.11
CA THR A 17 11.74 29.97 21.80
C THR A 17 11.32 28.51 21.63
N ALA A 18 11.42 27.68 22.67
CA ALA A 18 10.97 26.28 22.62
C ALA A 18 9.43 26.17 22.47
N VAL A 19 8.69 27.07 23.12
CA VAL A 19 7.23 27.18 22.96
C VAL A 19 6.88 27.65 21.55
N ALA A 20 7.56 28.67 21.02
CA ALA A 20 7.36 29.18 19.66
C ALA A 20 7.68 28.12 18.59
N LEU A 21 8.77 27.35 18.75
CA LEU A 21 9.13 26.23 17.87
C LEU A 21 8.10 25.09 17.91
N LYS A 22 7.49 24.81 19.07
CA LYS A 22 6.36 23.89 19.18
C LYS A 22 5.10 24.42 18.49
N MET A 23 4.84 25.72 18.58
CA MET A 23 3.69 26.36 17.93
C MET A 23 3.85 26.48 16.41
N TYR A 24 5.09 26.53 15.92
CA TYR A 24 5.46 26.59 14.49
C TYR A 24 5.93 25.26 13.91
N ALA A 25 5.79 24.15 14.65
CA ALA A 25 6.02 22.83 14.07
C ALA A 25 5.11 22.69 12.85
N LYS A 26 5.73 22.69 11.65
CA LYS A 26 5.04 22.46 10.38
C LYS A 26 4.15 21.25 10.58
N LYS A 27 2.84 21.38 10.36
CA LYS A 27 1.93 20.23 10.44
C LYS A 27 2.52 19.13 9.56
N SER A 28 2.98 18.05 10.20
CA SER A 28 3.44 16.87 9.51
C SER A 28 2.19 16.12 9.09
N TYR A 29 2.00 16.01 7.79
CA TYR A 29 0.95 15.19 7.21
C TYR A 29 1.60 13.93 6.69
N ASP A 30 0.93 12.80 6.90
CA ASP A 30 1.27 11.57 6.23
C ASP A 30 0.47 11.53 4.93
N VAL A 31 1.20 11.57 3.81
CA VAL A 31 0.67 11.53 2.46
C VAL A 31 1.07 10.19 1.86
N ALA A 32 0.07 9.33 1.66
CA ALA A 32 0.26 7.97 1.22
C ALA A 32 -0.02 7.79 -0.28
N ALA A 33 0.72 6.91 -0.93
CA ALA A 33 0.47 6.46 -2.30
C ALA A 33 0.35 4.94 -2.35
N TYR A 34 -0.63 4.43 -3.10
CA TYR A 34 -0.75 3.01 -3.40
C TYR A 34 0.32 2.59 -4.40
N VAL A 35 0.98 1.46 -4.12
CA VAL A 35 2.00 0.84 -4.97
C VAL A 35 1.49 -0.50 -5.44
N TYR A 36 1.22 -0.59 -6.73
CA TYR A 36 0.76 -1.80 -7.39
C TYR A 36 1.97 -2.59 -7.92
N PRO A 37 2.26 -3.80 -7.39
CA PRO A 37 3.56 -4.45 -7.58
C PRO A 37 3.69 -5.23 -8.90
N ALA A 38 2.77 -5.11 -9.85
CA ALA A 38 2.81 -5.91 -11.07
C ALA A 38 3.80 -5.41 -12.13
N TYR A 39 4.54 -4.33 -11.87
CA TYR A 39 5.59 -3.80 -12.75
C TYR A 39 6.95 -4.48 -12.48
N ALA A 40 6.92 -5.80 -12.34
CA ALA A 40 8.09 -6.64 -12.10
C ALA A 40 8.06 -7.92 -12.97
N ALA A 41 9.24 -8.50 -13.20
CA ALA A 41 9.43 -9.58 -14.19
C ALA A 41 9.51 -10.99 -13.58
N ASP A 42 9.54 -11.10 -12.26
CA ASP A 42 10.15 -12.21 -11.53
C ASP A 42 9.15 -13.23 -10.96
N ASP A 43 7.85 -12.95 -11.00
CA ASP A 43 6.82 -13.95 -10.72
C ASP A 43 6.37 -14.64 -12.03
N PRO A 44 6.79 -15.90 -12.30
CA PRO A 44 6.44 -16.60 -13.53
C PRO A 44 4.94 -16.86 -13.67
N ARG A 45 4.15 -16.79 -12.57
CA ARG A 45 2.69 -16.90 -12.61
C ARG A 45 2.03 -15.75 -13.36
N LEU A 46 2.75 -14.65 -13.60
CA LEU A 46 2.26 -13.52 -14.38
C LEU A 46 2.37 -13.73 -15.89
N ARG A 47 3.22 -14.66 -16.34
CA ARG A 47 3.48 -14.92 -17.77
C ARG A 47 2.26 -15.26 -18.61
N PRO A 48 1.24 -15.96 -18.09
CA PRO A 48 -0.01 -16.14 -18.82
C PRO A 48 -0.67 -14.81 -19.20
N PHE A 49 -0.63 -13.77 -18.36
CA PHE A 49 -1.19 -12.44 -18.64
C PHE A 49 -0.23 -11.56 -19.44
N TRP A 50 1.06 -11.62 -19.09
CA TRP A 50 2.12 -10.78 -19.67
C TRP A 50 3.30 -11.63 -20.18
N PRO A 51 3.16 -12.26 -21.37
CA PRO A 51 4.17 -13.14 -21.96
C PRO A 51 5.55 -12.51 -22.15
N MET A 52 5.63 -11.20 -22.42
CA MET A 52 6.90 -10.49 -22.58
C MET A 52 7.73 -10.52 -21.30
N GLY A 53 7.09 -10.70 -20.15
CA GLY A 53 7.81 -10.84 -18.88
C GLY A 53 8.24 -9.57 -18.24
N ILE A 54 7.59 -8.47 -18.55
CA ILE A 54 7.82 -7.17 -17.95
C ILE A 54 6.67 -6.78 -17.02
N GLY A 55 5.84 -7.77 -16.64
CA GLY A 55 4.64 -7.55 -15.85
C GLY A 55 3.63 -6.69 -16.60
N GLU A 56 2.84 -5.91 -15.86
CA GLU A 56 1.76 -5.09 -16.44
C GLU A 56 2.28 -3.97 -17.37
N TRP A 57 3.59 -3.73 -17.43
CA TRP A 57 4.16 -2.88 -18.48
C TRP A 57 3.79 -3.33 -19.89
N GLU A 58 3.55 -4.63 -20.12
CA GLU A 58 3.07 -5.12 -21.41
C GLU A 58 1.68 -4.57 -21.73
N THR A 59 0.76 -4.51 -20.76
CA THR A 59 -0.55 -3.86 -20.94
C THR A 59 -0.39 -2.37 -21.28
N VAL A 60 0.49 -1.67 -20.55
CA VAL A 60 0.74 -0.23 -20.78
C VAL A 60 1.37 0.00 -22.17
N MET A 61 2.32 -0.84 -22.56
CA MET A 61 3.04 -0.74 -23.83
C MET A 61 2.14 -1.03 -25.03
N THR A 62 1.24 -2.00 -24.90
CA THR A 62 0.37 -2.47 -25.99
C THR A 62 -0.99 -1.77 -26.05
N MET A 63 -1.17 -0.75 -25.20
CA MET A 63 -2.39 0.05 -25.13
C MET A 63 -2.76 0.64 -26.50
N GLN A 64 -4.02 0.51 -26.88
CA GLN A 64 -4.59 1.04 -28.12
C GLN A 64 -5.75 1.99 -27.82
N GLN A 65 -6.05 2.89 -28.74
CA GLN A 65 -7.25 3.72 -28.63
C GLN A 65 -8.50 2.84 -28.59
N ARG A 66 -9.18 2.79 -27.45
CA ARG A 66 -10.46 2.06 -27.30
C ARG A 66 -11.69 2.96 -27.41
N ASN A 67 -11.55 4.22 -27.00
CA ASN A 67 -12.62 5.22 -27.00
C ASN A 67 -12.16 6.48 -27.74
N PRO A 68 -12.84 6.90 -28.82
CA PRO A 68 -12.56 8.16 -29.50
C PRO A 68 -12.57 9.35 -28.54
N GLY A 69 -11.60 10.27 -28.66
CA GLY A 69 -11.49 11.46 -27.81
C GLY A 69 -10.82 11.24 -26.45
N HIS A 70 -10.65 10.01 -25.97
CA HIS A 70 -9.96 9.76 -24.70
C HIS A 70 -8.45 9.94 -24.86
N TYR A 71 -7.82 10.65 -23.93
CA TYR A 71 -6.37 10.72 -23.84
C TYR A 71 -5.80 9.36 -23.38
N TRP A 72 -5.11 8.66 -24.28
CA TRP A 72 -4.71 7.27 -24.07
C TRP A 72 -3.20 7.03 -24.20
N ARG A 73 -2.50 7.87 -24.97
CA ARG A 73 -1.11 7.63 -25.39
C ARG A 73 -0.09 8.14 -24.35
N ARG A 74 -0.13 7.57 -23.15
CA ARG A 74 0.86 7.83 -22.07
C ARG A 74 1.97 6.79 -22.11
N TYR A 75 3.19 7.23 -21.80
CA TYR A 75 4.36 6.37 -21.66
C TYR A 75 5.09 6.71 -20.36
N PRO A 76 5.69 5.72 -19.67
CA PRO A 76 6.44 5.97 -18.44
C PRO A 76 7.71 6.77 -18.76
N LEU A 77 7.94 7.84 -18.01
CA LEU A 77 9.10 8.72 -18.21
C LEU A 77 10.44 7.97 -18.04
N TRP A 78 10.49 7.03 -17.10
CA TRP A 78 11.68 6.21 -16.84
C TRP A 78 11.72 4.90 -17.64
N GLY A 79 10.80 4.72 -18.58
CA GLY A 79 10.65 3.48 -19.32
C GLY A 79 10.01 2.36 -18.50
N TYR A 80 10.08 1.15 -19.03
CA TYR A 80 9.44 -0.05 -18.49
C TYR A 80 10.36 -0.72 -17.47
N VAL A 81 10.53 -0.06 -16.32
CA VAL A 81 11.45 -0.45 -15.24
C VAL A 81 10.99 -1.71 -14.51
N ASN A 82 11.91 -2.41 -13.87
CA ASN A 82 11.59 -3.56 -13.01
C ASN A 82 11.59 -3.11 -11.55
N GLU A 83 10.41 -2.97 -10.93
CA GLU A 83 10.28 -2.49 -9.55
C GLU A 83 10.84 -3.45 -8.48
N ALA A 84 11.17 -4.70 -8.87
CA ALA A 84 11.94 -5.62 -8.02
C ALA A 84 13.44 -5.30 -7.96
N ASP A 85 13.94 -4.35 -8.77
CA ASP A 85 15.31 -3.83 -8.69
C ASP A 85 15.39 -2.72 -7.62
N PRO A 86 16.21 -2.87 -6.56
CA PRO A 86 16.34 -1.86 -5.53
C PRO A 86 16.85 -0.51 -6.05
N ALA A 87 17.61 -0.47 -7.16
CA ALA A 87 18.05 0.80 -7.75
C ALA A 87 16.90 1.57 -8.42
N VAL A 88 15.94 0.86 -9.03
CA VAL A 88 14.69 1.45 -9.56
C VAL A 88 13.86 2.00 -8.40
N MET A 89 13.70 1.20 -7.36
CA MET A 89 12.93 1.62 -6.18
C MET A 89 13.58 2.79 -5.43
N GLU A 90 14.91 2.89 -5.42
CA GLU A 90 15.61 4.08 -4.89
C GLU A 90 15.19 5.36 -5.63
N MET A 91 15.09 5.30 -6.96
CA MET A 91 14.63 6.42 -7.79
C MET A 91 13.18 6.79 -7.48
N GLU A 92 12.28 5.81 -7.35
CA GLU A 92 10.87 6.03 -6.98
C GLU A 92 10.72 6.64 -5.58
N ILE A 93 11.44 6.12 -4.60
CA ILE A 93 11.47 6.67 -3.24
C ILE A 93 11.95 8.11 -3.23
N ASN A 94 13.01 8.44 -3.99
CA ASN A 94 13.49 9.81 -4.08
C ASN A 94 12.42 10.73 -4.68
N GLN A 95 11.80 10.32 -5.79
CA GLN A 95 10.78 11.11 -6.47
C GLN A 95 9.54 11.34 -5.59
N ALA A 96 9.09 10.33 -4.87
CA ALA A 96 7.97 10.42 -3.94
C ALA A 96 8.30 11.35 -2.76
N ALA A 97 9.42 11.09 -2.08
CA ALA A 97 9.84 11.84 -0.90
C ALA A 97 10.17 13.31 -1.21
N ASP A 98 10.79 13.59 -2.35
CA ASP A 98 11.11 14.96 -2.79
C ASP A 98 9.85 15.78 -3.10
N HIS A 99 8.71 15.11 -3.33
CA HIS A 99 7.40 15.71 -3.63
C HIS A 99 6.38 15.56 -2.49
N GLY A 100 6.82 15.12 -1.31
CA GLY A 100 6.01 15.12 -0.09
C GLY A 100 5.13 13.89 0.13
N VAL A 101 5.24 12.85 -0.71
CA VAL A 101 4.70 11.51 -0.40
C VAL A 101 5.68 10.83 0.55
N ASN A 102 5.20 10.37 1.69
CA ASN A 102 6.05 9.80 2.75
C ASN A 102 5.57 8.44 3.27
N VAL A 103 4.48 7.91 2.71
CA VAL A 103 4.02 6.53 2.95
C VAL A 103 3.71 5.81 1.64
N PHE A 104 4.19 4.58 1.49
CA PHE A 104 3.74 3.65 0.45
C PHE A 104 2.78 2.60 1.02
N ILE A 105 1.65 2.42 0.36
CA ILE A 105 0.69 1.35 0.65
C ILE A 105 0.90 0.28 -0.40
N PHE A 106 1.55 -0.82 -0.01
CA PHE A 106 1.78 -1.91 -0.94
C PHE A 106 0.53 -2.78 -1.08
N ASP A 107 0.05 -2.93 -2.30
CA ASP A 107 -0.89 -3.98 -2.64
C ASP A 107 -0.18 -5.32 -2.41
N TRP A 108 -0.60 -6.04 -1.39
CA TRP A 108 0.03 -7.28 -0.96
C TRP A 108 -0.91 -8.45 -1.24
N TYR A 109 -0.41 -9.42 -2.01
CA TYR A 109 -1.21 -10.53 -2.51
C TYR A 109 -0.77 -11.87 -1.93
N TRP A 110 -1.76 -12.74 -1.73
CA TRP A 110 -1.56 -14.11 -1.28
C TRP A 110 -2.52 -15.03 -2.03
N TYR A 111 -1.96 -15.92 -2.84
CA TYR A 111 -2.73 -16.87 -3.64
C TYR A 111 -2.09 -18.26 -3.56
N ASP A 112 -2.92 -19.29 -3.54
CA ASP A 112 -2.50 -20.70 -3.46
C ASP A 112 -1.51 -20.99 -2.30
N GLY A 113 -1.72 -20.32 -1.15
CA GLY A 113 -0.93 -20.58 0.06
C GLY A 113 0.49 -20.02 0.03
N ARG A 114 0.80 -19.07 -0.87
CA ARG A 114 2.11 -18.42 -0.99
C ARG A 114 2.00 -16.95 -1.39
N PRO A 115 3.05 -16.13 -1.14
CA PRO A 115 3.08 -14.74 -1.61
C PRO A 115 2.95 -14.66 -3.14
N PHE A 116 2.41 -13.56 -3.64
CA PHE A 116 2.24 -13.28 -5.07
C PHE A 116 2.68 -11.82 -5.33
N MET A 117 3.53 -11.60 -6.34
CA MET A 117 4.13 -10.27 -6.63
C MET A 117 4.88 -9.61 -5.44
N GLU A 118 5.31 -10.38 -4.44
CA GLU A 118 5.93 -9.84 -3.21
C GLU A 118 7.35 -9.27 -3.44
N THR A 119 7.90 -9.44 -4.62
CA THR A 119 9.29 -9.12 -4.96
C THR A 119 9.54 -7.62 -5.14
N THR A 120 8.57 -6.86 -5.65
CA THR A 120 8.61 -5.38 -5.62
C THR A 120 8.85 -4.86 -4.20
N LEU A 121 8.19 -5.46 -3.20
CA LEU A 121 8.39 -5.11 -1.80
C LEU A 121 9.71 -5.69 -1.24
N THR A 122 9.96 -6.99 -1.40
CA THR A 122 11.05 -7.70 -0.69
C THR A 122 12.42 -7.59 -1.35
N ASN A 123 12.48 -7.46 -2.67
CA ASN A 123 13.71 -7.27 -3.43
C ASN A 123 13.93 -5.82 -3.84
N GLY A 124 12.87 -5.09 -4.18
CA GLY A 124 12.93 -3.66 -4.48
C GLY A 124 12.98 -2.82 -3.21
N PHE A 125 11.82 -2.56 -2.61
CA PHE A 125 11.64 -1.54 -1.55
C PHE A 125 12.46 -1.80 -0.30
N LEU A 126 12.40 -3.01 0.26
CA LEU A 126 13.12 -3.32 1.49
C LEU A 126 14.64 -3.35 1.33
N LYS A 127 15.17 -3.45 0.09
CA LYS A 127 16.61 -3.44 -0.19
C LYS A 127 17.11 -2.14 -0.80
N ALA A 128 16.22 -1.20 -1.14
CA ALA A 128 16.59 0.14 -1.59
C ALA A 128 17.38 0.86 -0.50
N ARG A 129 18.54 1.46 -0.84
CA ARG A 129 19.45 2.08 0.14
C ARG A 129 18.83 3.27 0.87
N ASN A 130 17.81 3.89 0.29
CA ASN A 130 17.11 5.06 0.83
C ASN A 130 15.72 4.72 1.38
N ASN A 131 15.40 3.45 1.63
CA ASN A 131 14.08 3.03 2.13
C ASN A 131 13.68 3.68 3.46
N ASN A 132 14.65 4.17 4.25
CA ASN A 132 14.42 4.93 5.47
C ASN A 132 13.77 6.31 5.22
N ARG A 133 13.73 6.79 3.97
CA ARG A 133 13.01 8.01 3.58
C ARG A 133 11.50 7.81 3.43
N MET A 134 11.03 6.56 3.40
CA MET A 134 9.66 6.21 3.07
C MET A 134 9.12 5.21 4.09
N GLN A 135 8.00 5.55 4.73
CA GLN A 135 7.29 4.56 5.52
C GLN A 135 6.46 3.66 4.61
N PHE A 136 6.09 2.47 5.07
CA PHE A 136 5.21 1.60 4.29
C PHE A 136 4.27 0.76 5.14
N TYR A 137 3.13 0.36 4.59
CA TYR A 137 2.32 -0.71 5.16
C TYR A 137 1.63 -1.54 4.07
N LEU A 138 1.03 -2.64 4.49
CA LEU A 138 0.38 -3.58 3.58
C LEU A 138 -1.12 -3.34 3.50
N MET A 139 -1.63 -3.31 2.27
CA MET A 139 -3.02 -3.58 1.96
C MET A 139 -3.13 -4.99 1.40
N TRP A 140 -3.76 -5.89 2.14
CA TRP A 140 -4.05 -7.22 1.63
C TRP A 140 -5.13 -7.13 0.56
N ALA A 141 -4.71 -7.26 -0.70
CA ALA A 141 -5.52 -7.21 -1.90
C ALA A 141 -6.20 -8.57 -2.11
N ASN A 142 -7.11 -8.91 -1.19
CA ASN A 142 -7.75 -10.22 -1.07
C ASN A 142 -8.94 -10.45 -2.02
N HIS A 143 -8.96 -9.79 -3.18
CA HIS A 143 -9.97 -10.02 -4.20
C HIS A 143 -9.59 -11.20 -5.09
N ASP A 144 -10.58 -11.81 -5.73
CA ASP A 144 -10.35 -12.87 -6.70
C ASP A 144 -9.70 -12.32 -7.97
N VAL A 145 -8.78 -13.09 -8.56
CA VAL A 145 -8.23 -12.78 -9.88
C VAL A 145 -9.14 -13.38 -10.93
N LEU A 146 -9.65 -12.51 -11.79
CA LEU A 146 -10.53 -12.85 -12.91
C LEU A 146 -9.83 -12.60 -14.25
N ASN A 147 -10.51 -12.89 -15.35
CA ASN A 147 -10.03 -12.66 -16.72
C ASN A 147 -9.66 -11.19 -17.04
N TYR A 148 -10.02 -10.22 -16.19
CA TYR A 148 -9.74 -8.80 -16.42
C TYR A 148 -8.26 -8.45 -16.49
N TRP A 149 -7.39 -9.29 -15.94
CA TRP A 149 -5.94 -9.10 -16.00
C TRP A 149 -5.37 -9.40 -17.40
N ASP A 150 -6.10 -10.16 -18.22
CA ASP A 150 -5.72 -10.46 -19.60
C ASP A 150 -6.56 -9.63 -20.58
N THR A 151 -5.94 -8.59 -21.15
CA THR A 151 -6.61 -7.70 -22.09
C THR A 151 -7.14 -8.39 -23.35
N ARG A 152 -6.65 -9.60 -23.68
CA ARG A 152 -7.09 -10.40 -24.84
C ARG A 152 -8.45 -11.03 -24.61
N ILE A 153 -8.80 -11.36 -23.36
CA ILE A 153 -10.03 -12.07 -22.99
C ILE A 153 -10.91 -11.31 -21.98
N ALA A 154 -10.47 -10.16 -21.47
CA ALA A 154 -11.20 -9.34 -20.50
C ALA A 154 -12.61 -8.95 -20.95
N HIS A 155 -12.87 -8.93 -22.26
CA HIS A 155 -14.17 -8.58 -22.85
C HIS A 155 -15.20 -9.71 -22.83
N LEU A 156 -14.78 -10.95 -22.54
CA LEU A 156 -15.67 -12.12 -22.58
C LEU A 156 -16.69 -12.12 -21.42
N GLY A 157 -16.49 -11.31 -20.38
CA GLY A 157 -17.45 -11.17 -19.28
C GLY A 157 -17.67 -12.45 -18.46
N GLU A 158 -16.84 -13.47 -18.67
CA GLU A 158 -16.88 -14.72 -17.92
C GLU A 158 -16.27 -14.51 -16.52
N ASN A 159 -17.02 -14.86 -15.48
CA ASN A 159 -16.55 -14.86 -14.09
C ASN A 159 -15.63 -16.06 -13.80
N ASN A 160 -14.64 -16.30 -14.66
CA ASN A 160 -13.67 -17.36 -14.44
C ASN A 160 -12.68 -16.91 -13.37
N ILE A 161 -12.73 -17.58 -12.22
CA ILE A 161 -11.81 -17.35 -11.12
C ILE A 161 -10.51 -18.10 -11.43
N ILE A 162 -9.43 -17.33 -11.65
CA ILE A 162 -8.08 -17.86 -11.84
C ILE A 162 -7.44 -18.14 -10.48
N TRP A 163 -7.53 -17.18 -9.55
CA TRP A 163 -7.13 -17.36 -8.15
C TRP A 163 -8.18 -16.82 -7.20
N ARG A 164 -8.44 -17.56 -6.13
CA ARG A 164 -9.31 -17.11 -5.02
C ARG A 164 -8.52 -16.25 -4.05
N GLY A 165 -9.00 -15.05 -3.78
CA GLY A 165 -8.41 -14.13 -2.80
C GLY A 165 -8.89 -14.39 -1.37
N GLY A 166 -10.09 -14.94 -1.21
CA GLY A 166 -10.64 -15.36 0.07
C GLY A 166 -9.90 -16.59 0.61
N ILE A 167 -9.53 -16.55 1.88
CA ILE A 167 -8.81 -17.64 2.55
C ILE A 167 -9.49 -18.04 3.85
N GLY A 168 -9.40 -19.33 4.18
CA GLY A 168 -9.90 -19.87 5.45
C GLY A 168 -9.02 -19.51 6.65
N ARG A 169 -9.53 -19.81 7.84
CA ARG A 169 -8.91 -19.45 9.12
C ARG A 169 -7.44 -19.85 9.24
N GLN A 170 -7.07 -21.08 8.86
CA GLN A 170 -5.70 -21.56 9.00
C GLN A 170 -4.71 -20.75 8.13
N GLU A 171 -5.08 -20.44 6.89
CA GLU A 171 -4.25 -19.61 6.02
C GLU A 171 -4.25 -18.14 6.48
N PHE A 172 -5.36 -17.62 7.01
CA PHE A 172 -5.39 -16.28 7.61
C PHE A 172 -4.39 -16.15 8.76
N GLU A 173 -4.34 -17.14 9.66
CA GLU A 173 -3.37 -17.13 10.77
C GLU A 173 -1.92 -17.18 10.27
N LYS A 174 -1.65 -17.93 9.20
CA LYS A 174 -0.34 -18.03 8.56
C LYS A 174 0.11 -16.68 7.98
N ILE A 175 -0.75 -15.98 7.23
CA ILE A 175 -0.39 -14.67 6.68
C ILE A 175 -0.20 -13.62 7.77
N CYS A 176 -1.01 -13.67 8.84
CA CYS A 176 -0.87 -12.75 9.97
C CYS A 176 0.47 -12.92 10.69
N ARG A 177 0.85 -14.17 10.99
CA ARG A 177 2.16 -14.47 11.61
C ARG A 177 3.31 -14.02 10.72
N ARG A 178 3.26 -14.33 9.43
CA ARG A 178 4.25 -13.87 8.44
C ARG A 178 4.37 -12.35 8.45
N ASN A 179 3.25 -11.63 8.43
CA ASN A 179 3.28 -10.17 8.34
C ASN A 179 3.84 -9.52 9.60
N ILE A 180 3.51 -10.07 10.77
CA ILE A 180 4.09 -9.66 12.05
C ILE A 180 5.61 -9.86 12.03
N GLU A 181 6.08 -11.04 11.65
CA GLU A 181 7.49 -11.42 11.70
C GLU A 181 8.33 -10.63 10.69
N MET A 182 7.86 -10.54 9.44
CA MET A 182 8.64 -9.99 8.34
C MET A 182 8.52 -8.48 8.16
N PHE A 183 7.33 -7.92 8.39
CA PHE A 183 7.03 -6.56 7.97
C PHE A 183 6.79 -5.62 9.14
N PHE A 184 6.00 -6.00 10.15
CA PHE A 184 5.63 -5.07 11.22
C PHE A 184 6.84 -4.62 12.07
N SER A 185 7.84 -5.50 12.14
CA SER A 185 9.13 -5.28 12.80
C SER A 185 10.07 -4.34 12.04
N GLN A 186 9.80 -4.05 10.76
CA GLN A 186 10.66 -3.16 9.96
C GLN A 186 10.65 -1.74 10.57
N PRO A 187 11.82 -1.06 10.63
CA PRO A 187 11.95 0.23 11.27
C PRO A 187 11.11 1.32 10.59
N ASN A 188 10.90 1.21 9.28
CA ASN A 188 10.07 2.09 8.48
C ASN A 188 8.64 1.55 8.24
N TYR A 189 8.21 0.49 8.93
CA TYR A 189 6.80 0.08 8.85
C TYR A 189 5.91 1.14 9.49
N TYR A 190 4.90 1.60 8.76
CA TYR A 190 3.98 2.66 9.16
C TYR A 190 3.11 2.23 10.34
N LYS A 191 3.00 3.12 11.33
CA LYS A 191 2.32 2.88 12.60
C LYS A 191 1.56 4.12 13.02
N ILE A 192 0.32 3.94 13.50
CA ILE A 192 -0.48 5.00 14.12
C ILE A 192 -0.54 4.71 15.63
N ASP A 193 -0.13 5.68 16.46
CA ASP A 193 0.02 5.50 17.92
C ASP A 193 0.86 4.26 18.31
N GLY A 194 1.88 3.96 17.52
CA GLY A 194 2.75 2.78 17.71
C GLY A 194 2.13 1.45 17.26
N LYS A 195 0.89 1.44 16.78
CA LYS A 195 0.19 0.24 16.27
C LYS A 195 0.51 0.05 14.78
N PRO A 196 1.02 -1.11 14.34
CA PRO A 196 1.21 -1.40 12.92
C PRO A 196 -0.13 -1.29 12.19
N VAL A 197 -0.11 -0.61 11.05
CA VAL A 197 -1.27 -0.49 10.16
C VAL A 197 -1.35 -1.72 9.26
N PHE A 198 -2.53 -2.29 9.10
CA PHE A 198 -2.81 -3.35 8.12
C PHE A 198 -4.18 -3.10 7.50
N MET A 199 -4.27 -3.18 6.18
CA MET A 199 -5.52 -2.91 5.47
C MET A 199 -6.07 -4.17 4.80
N ILE A 200 -7.39 -4.36 4.88
CA ILE A 200 -8.11 -5.42 4.15
C ILE A 200 -8.92 -4.75 3.04
N TYR A 201 -8.68 -5.16 1.80
CA TYR A 201 -9.26 -4.53 0.62
C TYR A 201 -10.69 -4.99 0.31
N ASP A 202 -10.95 -6.28 0.33
CA ASP A 202 -12.26 -6.85 0.06
C ASP A 202 -12.84 -7.46 1.34
N VAL A 203 -13.61 -6.64 2.05
CA VAL A 203 -14.25 -7.04 3.32
C VAL A 203 -15.21 -8.21 3.10
N LYS A 204 -15.90 -8.27 1.95
CA LYS A 204 -16.84 -9.35 1.67
C LYS A 204 -16.09 -10.67 1.49
N ASN A 205 -15.04 -10.68 0.66
CA ASN A 205 -14.25 -11.89 0.43
C ASN A 205 -13.51 -12.34 1.70
N PHE A 206 -13.12 -11.40 2.56
CA PHE A 206 -12.57 -11.70 3.89
C PHE A 206 -13.59 -12.43 4.79
N ILE A 207 -14.81 -11.92 4.87
CA ILE A 207 -15.89 -12.51 5.67
C ILE A 207 -16.25 -13.90 5.14
N ASP A 208 -16.49 -14.01 3.83
CA ASP A 208 -16.90 -15.26 3.20
C ASP A 208 -15.80 -16.32 3.31
N GLY A 209 -14.53 -15.93 3.09
CA GLY A 209 -13.38 -16.83 3.19
C GLY A 209 -13.21 -17.42 4.60
N LEU A 210 -13.54 -16.64 5.64
CA LEU A 210 -13.46 -17.09 7.03
C LEU A 210 -14.68 -17.88 7.51
N GLY A 211 -15.76 -17.90 6.73
CA GLY A 211 -16.97 -18.67 7.00
C GLY A 211 -18.15 -17.87 7.55
N GLY A 212 -18.01 -16.55 7.69
CA GLY A 212 -19.07 -15.70 8.23
C GLY A 212 -18.56 -14.51 9.03
N ILE A 213 -19.50 -13.65 9.44
CA ILE A 213 -19.20 -12.40 10.17
C ILE A 213 -18.61 -12.70 11.54
N ASP A 214 -19.14 -13.70 12.24
CA ASP A 214 -18.69 -14.07 13.59
C ASP A 214 -17.28 -14.66 13.55
N GLU A 215 -17.01 -15.53 12.58
CA GLU A 215 -15.69 -16.12 12.32
C GLU A 215 -14.66 -15.04 11.94
N ALA A 216 -15.07 -14.07 11.13
CA ALA A 216 -14.25 -12.92 10.76
C ALA A 216 -13.92 -12.03 11.96
N ALA A 217 -14.91 -11.73 12.80
CA ALA A 217 -14.70 -10.97 14.03
C ALA A 217 -13.74 -11.69 15.00
N GLU A 218 -13.89 -13.00 15.18
CA GLU A 218 -12.99 -13.82 15.98
C GLU A 218 -11.57 -13.88 15.39
N ALA A 219 -11.43 -13.89 14.06
CA ALA A 219 -10.12 -13.83 13.40
C ALA A 219 -9.42 -12.50 13.64
N VAL A 220 -10.14 -11.37 13.55
CA VAL A 220 -9.58 -10.05 13.88
C VAL A 220 -9.18 -9.96 15.36
N LYS A 221 -10.01 -10.47 16.28
CA LYS A 221 -9.67 -10.52 17.72
C LYS A 221 -8.39 -11.33 17.97
N TRP A 222 -8.28 -12.48 17.32
CA TRP A 222 -7.07 -13.31 17.39
C TRP A 222 -5.84 -12.58 16.80
N PHE A 223 -5.99 -11.90 15.66
CA PHE A 223 -4.88 -11.18 15.04
C PHE A 223 -4.37 -10.05 15.93
N ARG A 224 -5.27 -9.26 16.52
CA ARG A 224 -4.93 -8.24 17.53
C ARG A 224 -4.16 -8.84 18.72
N LYS A 225 -4.55 -10.03 19.18
CA LYS A 225 -3.85 -10.74 20.27
C LYS A 225 -2.44 -11.13 19.87
N GLU A 226 -2.23 -11.66 18.67
CA GLU A 226 -0.89 -12.02 18.19
C GLU A 226 0.00 -10.79 17.96
N VAL A 227 -0.56 -9.68 17.48
CA VAL A 227 0.15 -8.39 17.36
C VAL A 227 0.60 -7.88 18.74
N LYS A 228 -0.26 -7.97 19.75
CA LYS A 228 0.10 -7.63 21.14
C LYS A 228 1.17 -8.56 21.71
N LYS A 229 1.07 -9.86 21.43
CA LYS A 229 2.07 -10.86 21.83
C LYS A 229 3.44 -10.58 21.20
N ALA A 230 3.48 -10.01 20.00
CA ALA A 230 4.71 -9.58 19.33
C ALA A 230 5.30 -8.27 19.86
N GLY A 231 4.67 -7.62 20.84
CA GLY A 231 5.18 -6.44 21.53
C GLY A 231 4.62 -5.10 21.05
N PHE A 232 3.65 -5.10 20.15
CA PHE A 232 2.97 -3.87 19.72
C PHE A 232 1.79 -3.50 20.64
N PRO A 233 1.41 -2.22 20.77
CA PRO A 233 0.27 -1.81 21.62
C PRO A 233 -1.06 -2.44 21.20
N ASP A 234 -1.33 -2.47 19.89
CA ASP A 234 -2.48 -3.10 19.25
C ASP A 234 -2.23 -3.13 17.73
N LEU A 235 -3.23 -3.53 16.94
CA LEU A 235 -3.28 -3.38 15.49
C LEU A 235 -4.12 -2.15 15.10
N GLU A 236 -3.65 -1.39 14.12
CA GLU A 236 -4.47 -0.41 13.42
C GLU A 236 -5.01 -1.05 12.14
N LEU A 237 -6.29 -1.44 12.16
CA LEU A 237 -6.91 -2.16 11.05
C LEU A 237 -7.71 -1.19 10.18
N GLN A 238 -7.37 -1.11 8.90
CA GLN A 238 -8.10 -0.33 7.90
C GLN A 238 -8.89 -1.26 6.99
N LEU A 239 -10.03 -0.78 6.47
CA LEU A 239 -10.90 -1.53 5.57
C LEU A 239 -11.23 -0.65 4.37
N THR A 240 -11.21 -1.20 3.15
CA THR A 240 -11.83 -0.51 2.01
C THR A 240 -13.34 -0.72 2.07
N MET A 241 -14.09 0.38 1.97
CA MET A 241 -15.53 0.32 1.79
C MET A 241 -15.89 0.70 0.36
N TRP A 242 -16.46 -0.26 -0.36
CA TRP A 242 -17.04 -0.03 -1.68
C TRP A 242 -18.44 0.54 -1.50
N ALA A 243 -18.57 1.86 -1.63
CA ALA A 243 -19.87 2.50 -1.83
C ALA A 243 -20.04 2.80 -3.32
N PRO A 244 -21.24 2.65 -3.91
CA PRO A 244 -21.53 3.28 -5.19
C PRO A 244 -21.28 4.79 -5.00
N ASN A 245 -20.27 5.33 -5.69
CA ASN A 245 -19.79 6.71 -5.70
C ASN A 245 -20.67 7.72 -4.93
N LEU A 246 -20.52 7.75 -3.60
CA LEU A 246 -20.96 8.89 -2.79
C LEU A 246 -19.75 9.81 -2.69
N ASN A 247 -19.69 10.78 -3.60
CA ASN A 247 -18.63 11.78 -3.59
C ASN A 247 -18.74 12.65 -2.32
N TYR A 248 -17.96 12.33 -1.29
CA TYR A 248 -17.83 13.12 -0.06
C TYR A 248 -16.75 14.21 -0.16
N SER A 249 -15.84 14.13 -1.15
CA SER A 249 -14.73 15.09 -1.29
C SER A 249 -15.15 16.40 -1.96
N GLY A 250 -16.29 16.39 -2.67
CA GLY A 250 -16.82 17.55 -3.39
C GLY A 250 -15.98 17.99 -4.60
N PHE A 251 -14.90 17.28 -4.94
CA PHE A 251 -13.95 17.74 -5.94
C PHE A 251 -14.27 17.33 -7.39
N ASP A 252 -14.97 16.21 -7.61
CA ASP A 252 -15.16 15.68 -8.97
C ASP A 252 -16.62 15.30 -9.33
N ALA A 253 -17.62 15.90 -8.68
CA ALA A 253 -19.03 15.50 -8.84
C ALA A 253 -19.67 15.79 -10.21
N GLY A 254 -18.90 16.22 -11.23
CA GLY A 254 -19.47 16.68 -12.50
C GLY A 254 -18.67 16.40 -13.77
N LYS A 255 -17.60 15.59 -13.75
CA LYS A 255 -16.76 15.35 -14.93
C LYS A 255 -16.68 13.88 -15.40
N ASN A 256 -17.69 13.07 -15.13
CA ASN A 256 -17.69 11.67 -15.60
C ASN A 256 -18.03 11.51 -17.10
N ASP A 257 -18.62 12.53 -17.72
CA ASP A 257 -19.08 12.41 -19.12
C ASP A 257 -18.18 13.11 -20.14
N LYS A 258 -17.19 13.90 -19.67
CA LYS A 258 -16.20 14.59 -20.51
C LYS A 258 -14.87 14.77 -19.76
N PRO A 259 -13.92 13.84 -19.90
CA PRO A 259 -12.54 14.09 -19.52
C PRO A 259 -11.94 15.10 -20.51
N GLU A 260 -11.49 16.25 -20.02
CA GLU A 260 -10.61 17.17 -20.78
C GLU A 260 -9.19 16.58 -20.89
#